data_AF-A0A662RM16-F1
#
_entry.id   AF-A0A662RM16-F1
#
_cell.length_a   1.000
_cell.length_b   1.000
_cell.length_c   1.000
_cell.angle_alpha   90.00
_cell.angle_beta   90.00
_cell.angle_gamma   90.00
#
_symmetry.space_group_name_H-M   'P 1'
#
loop_
_entity.id
_entity.type
_entity.pdbx_description
1 polymer ?
#
loop_
_entity_poly.entity_id
_entity_poly.type
_entity_poly.pdbx_seq_one_letter_code
_entity_poly.pdbx_strand_id
1 'polypeptide(L)'
;MECMFACSRRVGRGGFDKSAIRVRSAGGIERGFVIVVCRACENPPCARVCPTGALRERKGGGVILNEDKCIGCGFCAQACIMGAIFWDSERDKPIVCKYCGECADYCVHNAIGMVEVK
;
A
#
# COMPACT_ATOMS: atom_id res chain seq x y z
N MET A 1 -1.46 -0.22 16.02
CA MET A 1 -2.00 -0.88 14.80
C MET A 1 -3.17 -0.11 14.19
N GLU A 2 -3.65 0.96 14.82
CA GLU A 2 -4.72 1.86 14.33
C GLU A 2 -4.58 2.29 12.86
N CYS A 3 -3.38 2.60 12.39
CA CYS A 3 -3.16 2.96 10.99
C CYS A 3 -3.58 1.87 9.99
N MET A 4 -3.48 0.59 10.36
CA MET A 4 -3.92 -0.54 9.52
C MET A 4 -5.44 -0.64 9.49
N PHE A 5 -6.11 -0.43 10.63
CA PHE A 5 -7.57 -0.41 10.73
C PHE A 5 -8.17 0.79 10.01
N ALA A 6 -7.61 1.99 10.20
CA ALA A 6 -8.01 3.17 9.46
C ALA A 6 -7.88 2.93 7.94
N CYS A 7 -6.77 2.34 7.50
CA CYS A 7 -6.57 2.05 6.09
C CYS A 7 -7.53 0.98 5.54
N SER A 8 -7.87 -0.06 6.30
CA SER A 8 -8.78 -1.12 5.81
C SER A 8 -10.24 -0.65 5.69
N ARG A 9 -10.67 0.36 6.47
CA ARG A 9 -12.01 0.97 6.36
C ARG A 9 -12.33 1.46 4.96
N ARG A 10 -11.33 1.96 4.22
CA ARG A 10 -11.51 2.41 2.82
C ARG A 10 -11.95 1.29 1.87
N VAL A 11 -11.66 0.03 2.20
CA VAL A 11 -12.01 -1.14 1.37
C VAL A 11 -13.43 -1.63 1.72
N GLY A 12 -14.09 -1.02 2.71
CA GLY A 12 -15.43 -1.38 3.16
C GLY A 12 -15.51 -2.76 3.82
N ARG A 13 -14.36 -3.41 4.04
CA ARG A 13 -14.23 -4.74 4.65
C ARG A 13 -13.19 -4.70 5.76
N GLY A 14 -13.52 -5.28 6.91
CA GLY A 14 -12.63 -5.32 8.06
C GLY A 14 -11.60 -6.44 7.95
N GLY A 15 -10.32 -6.11 8.15
CA GLY A 15 -9.23 -7.09 8.17
C GLY A 15 -7.86 -6.43 8.06
N PHE A 16 -6.85 -6.96 8.75
CA PHE A 16 -5.46 -6.48 8.63
C PHE A 16 -4.86 -6.78 7.25
N ASP A 17 -5.30 -7.86 6.63
CA ASP A 17 -4.95 -8.28 5.28
C ASP A 17 -5.50 -7.31 4.21
N LYS A 18 -6.58 -6.57 4.52
CA LYS A 18 -7.21 -5.58 3.63
C LYS A 18 -6.55 -4.19 3.65
N SER A 19 -5.49 -4.02 4.44
CA SER A 19 -4.79 -2.75 4.58
C SER A 19 -3.68 -2.55 3.53
N ALA A 20 -3.50 -1.32 3.04
CA ALA A 20 -2.37 -0.92 2.20
C ALA A 20 -1.12 -0.51 3.00
N ILE A 21 -1.19 -0.57 4.33
CA ILE A 21 -0.11 -0.27 5.27
C ILE A 21 0.00 -1.42 6.26
N ARG A 22 1.22 -1.91 6.53
CA ARG A 22 1.46 -2.97 7.52
C ARG A 22 2.51 -2.58 8.54
N VAL A 23 2.17 -2.74 9.82
CA VAL A 23 3.12 -2.64 10.93
C VAL A 23 3.63 -4.05 11.21
N ARG A 24 4.96 -4.25 11.18
CA ARG A 24 5.60 -5.54 11.52
C ARG A 24 6.73 -5.31 12.52
N SER A 25 7.04 -6.32 13.33
CA SER A 25 8.21 -6.27 14.22
C SER A 25 9.50 -6.22 13.38
N ALA A 26 10.47 -5.40 13.82
CA ALA A 26 11.79 -5.32 13.20
C ALA A 26 12.69 -6.52 13.56
N GLY A 27 12.23 -7.42 14.44
CA GLY A 27 12.96 -8.60 14.90
C GLY A 27 12.91 -8.73 16.41
N GLY A 28 11.92 -9.48 16.91
CA GLY A 28 11.67 -9.62 18.35
C GLY A 28 10.94 -8.43 18.96
N ILE A 29 10.75 -8.46 20.28
CA ILE A 29 10.02 -7.42 21.02
C ILE A 29 10.91 -6.18 21.26
N GLU A 30 12.22 -6.37 21.31
CA GLU A 30 13.19 -5.33 21.70
C GLU A 30 13.58 -4.39 20.56
N ARG A 31 13.43 -4.80 19.30
CA ARG A 31 13.85 -4.01 18.12
C ARG A 31 12.76 -3.09 17.56
N GLY A 32 11.61 -3.02 18.24
CA GLY A 32 10.49 -2.16 17.85
C GLY A 32 9.76 -2.62 16.58
N PHE A 33 9.08 -1.66 15.95
CA PHE A 33 8.19 -1.90 14.82
C PHE A 33 8.59 -1.08 13.60
N VAL A 34 8.39 -1.66 12.41
CA VAL A 34 8.55 -0.97 11.14
C VAL A 34 7.22 -0.90 10.41
N ILE A 35 7.03 0.20 9.69
CA ILE A 35 5.83 0.47 8.92
C ILE A 35 6.16 0.29 7.45
N VAL A 36 5.49 -0.67 6.81
CA VAL A 36 5.61 -0.96 5.39
C VAL A 36 4.43 -0.34 4.66
N VAL A 37 4.72 0.64 3.81
CA VAL A 37 3.75 1.38 2.98
C VAL A 37 4.44 1.83 1.69
N CYS A 38 3.66 2.13 0.65
CA CYS A 38 4.20 2.55 -0.64
C CYS A 38 5.05 3.83 -0.48
N ARG A 39 6.25 3.84 -1.07
CA ARG A 39 7.25 4.91 -0.94
C ARG A 39 7.21 5.97 -2.05
N ALA A 40 6.14 6.00 -2.84
CA ALA A 40 5.89 7.00 -3.87
C ALA A 40 7.00 7.09 -4.92
N CYS A 41 7.49 5.94 -5.40
CA CYS A 41 8.53 5.89 -6.42
C CYS A 41 8.15 6.71 -7.66
N GLU A 42 9.10 7.48 -8.19
CA GLU A 42 8.94 8.27 -9.43
C GLU A 42 8.86 7.37 -10.66
N ASN A 43 9.69 6.33 -10.72
CA ASN A 43 9.67 5.29 -11.76
C ASN A 43 9.31 3.92 -11.13
N PRO A 44 8.02 3.67 -10.84
CA PRO A 44 7.58 2.49 -10.09
C PRO A 44 7.74 1.21 -10.93
N PRO A 45 8.61 0.26 -10.52
CA PRO A 45 8.77 -1.01 -11.24
C PRO A 45 7.47 -1.82 -11.27
N CYS A 46 6.64 -1.69 -10.22
CA CYS A 46 5.34 -2.35 -10.15
C CYS A 46 4.37 -1.91 -11.25
N ALA A 47 4.44 -0.66 -11.73
CA ALA A 47 3.61 -0.20 -12.86
C ALA A 47 4.15 -0.75 -14.19
N ARG A 48 5.48 -0.73 -14.38
CA ARG A 48 6.14 -1.19 -15.62
C ARG A 48 5.89 -2.67 -15.94
N VAL A 49 5.76 -3.52 -14.93
CA VAL A 49 5.50 -4.95 -15.12
C VAL A 49 4.02 -5.28 -15.36
N CYS A 50 3.11 -4.31 -15.29
CA CYS A 50 1.68 -4.57 -15.43
C CYS A 50 1.29 -4.82 -16.90
N PRO A 51 0.92 -6.05 -17.31
CA PRO A 51 0.69 -6.37 -18.71
C PRO A 51 -0.55 -5.69 -19.29
N THR A 52 -1.55 -5.39 -18.45
CA THR A 52 -2.82 -4.78 -18.87
C THR A 52 -2.84 -3.26 -18.69
N GLY A 53 -1.77 -2.66 -18.15
CA GLY A 53 -1.75 -1.25 -17.78
C GLY A 53 -2.83 -0.87 -16.76
N ALA A 54 -3.21 -1.82 -15.90
CA ALA A 54 -4.13 -1.60 -14.78
C ALA A 54 -3.48 -0.79 -13.67
N LEU A 55 -2.19 -1.01 -13.40
CA LEU A 55 -1.40 -0.23 -12.47
C LEU A 55 -0.63 0.85 -13.25
N ARG A 56 -0.84 2.12 -12.89
CA ARG A 56 -0.22 3.28 -13.55
C ARG A 56 0.44 4.19 -12.55
N GLU A 57 1.38 4.98 -13.03
CA GLU A 57 2.05 6.01 -12.24
C GLU A 57 1.05 7.09 -11.82
N ARG A 58 1.18 7.54 -10.56
CA ARG A 58 0.39 8.64 -10.01
C ARG A 58 1.17 9.95 -10.18
N LYS A 59 0.46 11.05 -10.48
CA LYS A 59 1.04 12.40 -10.43
C LYS A 59 1.48 12.71 -8.99
N GLY A 60 2.77 13.01 -8.79
CA GLY A 60 3.37 13.18 -7.46
C GLY A 60 3.91 11.88 -6.83
N GLY A 61 4.17 10.86 -7.63
CA GLY A 61 4.84 9.63 -7.21
C GLY A 61 3.89 8.52 -6.75
N GLY A 62 4.36 7.28 -6.89
CA GLY A 62 3.60 6.08 -6.56
C GLY A 62 2.69 5.62 -7.70
N VAL A 63 1.66 4.87 -7.36
CA VAL A 63 0.81 4.19 -8.35
C VAL A 63 -0.67 4.26 -8.02
N ILE A 64 -1.50 4.21 -9.07
CA ILE A 64 -2.95 4.06 -8.99
C ILE A 64 -3.34 2.76 -9.69
N LEU A 65 -4.23 2.00 -9.06
CA LEU A 65 -4.82 0.79 -9.61
C LEU A 65 -6.18 1.10 -10.23
N ASN A 66 -6.36 0.72 -11.48
CA ASN A 66 -7.65 0.55 -12.12
C ASN A 66 -8.08 -0.92 -11.95
N GLU A 67 -9.13 -1.15 -11.17
CA GLU A 67 -9.58 -2.50 -10.81
C GLU A 67 -10.22 -3.24 -12.01
N ASP A 68 -10.89 -2.51 -12.91
CA ASP A 68 -11.57 -3.07 -14.08
C ASP A 68 -10.60 -3.71 -15.09
N LYS A 69 -9.39 -3.15 -15.22
CA LYS A 69 -8.33 -3.69 -16.11
C LYS A 69 -7.44 -4.72 -15.44
N CYS A 70 -7.55 -4.88 -14.12
CA CYS A 70 -6.65 -5.75 -13.37
C CYS A 70 -7.07 -7.21 -13.56
N ILE A 71 -6.14 -8.08 -13.94
CA ILE A 71 -6.41 -9.52 -14.17
C ILE A 71 -5.91 -10.42 -13.04
N GLY A 72 -5.45 -9.87 -11.91
CA GLY A 72 -5.00 -10.70 -10.78
C GLY A 72 -3.63 -11.39 -10.95
N CYS A 73 -2.83 -11.03 -11.96
CA CYS A 73 -1.56 -11.73 -12.28
C CYS A 73 -0.45 -11.69 -11.20
N GLY A 74 -0.54 -10.85 -10.16
CA GLY A 74 0.42 -10.81 -9.07
C GLY A 74 1.80 -10.18 -9.36
N PHE A 75 2.18 -9.94 -10.62
CA PHE A 75 3.52 -9.42 -10.98
C PHE A 75 3.88 -8.11 -10.29
N CYS A 76 2.90 -7.21 -10.12
CA CYS A 76 3.13 -5.95 -9.42
C CYS A 76 3.58 -6.15 -7.95
N ALA A 77 3.05 -7.16 -7.26
CA ALA A 77 3.42 -7.46 -5.88
C ALA A 77 4.86 -7.97 -5.80
N GLN A 78 5.25 -8.84 -6.72
CA GLN A 78 6.62 -9.37 -6.81
C GLN A 78 7.65 -8.30 -7.20
N ALA A 79 7.27 -7.37 -8.08
CA ALA A 79 8.14 -6.29 -8.55
C ALA A 79 8.36 -5.18 -7.51
N CYS A 80 7.57 -5.13 -6.43
CA CYS A 80 7.70 -4.07 -5.43
C CYS A 80 8.88 -4.34 -4.49
N ILE A 81 9.98 -3.61 -4.69
CA ILE A 81 11.21 -3.72 -3.86
C ILE A 81 10.93 -3.46 -2.38
N MET A 82 9.97 -2.57 -2.07
CA MET A 82 9.59 -2.26 -0.69
C MET A 82 8.64 -3.30 -0.08
N GLY A 83 8.10 -4.24 -0.86
CA GLY A 83 7.07 -5.17 -0.41
C GLY A 83 5.77 -4.48 0.04
N ALA A 84 5.46 -3.32 -0.55
CA ALA A 84 4.36 -2.45 -0.15
C ALA A 84 3.07 -2.64 -0.98
N ILE A 85 3.04 -3.65 -1.84
CA ILE A 85 1.85 -4.09 -2.55
C ILE A 85 1.38 -5.37 -1.87
N PHE A 86 0.23 -5.29 -1.21
CA PHE A 86 -0.36 -6.43 -0.53
C PHE A 86 -1.41 -7.10 -1.42
N TRP A 87 -1.90 -8.26 -1.01
CA TRP A 87 -2.88 -9.02 -1.79
C TRP A 87 -4.18 -9.17 -1.03
N ASP A 88 -5.29 -8.93 -1.72
CA ASP A 88 -6.63 -9.28 -1.26
C ASP A 88 -7.04 -10.60 -1.90
N SER A 89 -7.01 -11.68 -1.13
CA SER A 89 -7.38 -13.02 -1.60
C SER A 89 -8.87 -13.16 -1.93
N GLU A 90 -9.75 -12.33 -1.36
CA GLU A 90 -11.18 -12.40 -1.64
C GLU A 90 -11.54 -11.74 -2.98
N ARG A 91 -10.86 -10.64 -3.31
CA ARG A 91 -11.07 -9.93 -4.59
C ARG A 91 -10.16 -10.43 -5.70
N ASP A 92 -9.12 -11.20 -5.34
CA ASP A 92 -8.00 -11.55 -6.19
C ASP A 92 -7.37 -10.31 -6.87
N LYS A 93 -7.16 -9.26 -6.06
CA LYS A 93 -6.60 -7.97 -6.51
C LYS A 93 -5.49 -7.48 -5.59
N PRO A 94 -4.52 -6.74 -6.13
CA PRO A 94 -3.53 -6.07 -5.30
C PRO A 94 -4.16 -4.92 -4.49
N ILE A 95 -3.72 -4.79 -3.25
CA ILE A 95 -4.03 -3.67 -2.36
C ILE A 95 -2.86 -2.70 -2.45
N VAL A 96 -3.10 -1.57 -3.10
CA VAL A 96 -2.13 -0.48 -3.24
C VAL A 96 -2.52 0.73 -2.40
N CYS A 97 -1.53 1.46 -1.89
CA CYS A 97 -1.75 2.71 -1.19
C CYS A 97 -2.18 3.79 -2.19
N LYS A 98 -3.32 4.45 -1.91
CA LYS A 98 -3.85 5.55 -2.74
C LYS A 98 -3.41 6.94 -2.24
N TYR A 99 -2.59 7.01 -1.19
CA TYR A 99 -2.15 8.27 -0.57
C TYR A 99 -3.32 9.15 -0.08
N CYS A 100 -4.36 8.53 0.51
CA CYS A 100 -5.55 9.24 0.99
C CYS A 100 -5.40 9.93 2.35
N GLY A 101 -4.30 9.72 3.07
CA GLY A 101 -4.03 10.40 4.34
C GLY A 101 -4.76 9.83 5.57
N GLU A 102 -5.86 9.08 5.43
CA GLU A 102 -6.65 8.60 6.58
C GLU A 102 -5.83 7.91 7.68
N CYS A 103 -4.85 7.07 7.32
CA CYS A 103 -4.03 6.41 8.33
C CYS A 103 -3.13 7.37 9.12
N ALA A 104 -2.70 8.49 8.51
CA ALA A 104 -1.94 9.54 9.16
C ALA A 104 -2.83 10.34 10.12
N ASP A 105 -4.04 10.70 9.71
CA ASP A 105 -4.99 11.46 10.54
C ASP A 105 -5.38 10.71 11.82
N TYR A 106 -5.50 9.37 11.74
CA TYR A 106 -5.79 8.52 12.89
C TYR A 106 -4.55 8.18 13.76
N CYS A 107 -3.35 8.61 13.36
CA CYS A 107 -2.12 8.22 14.05
C CYS A 107 -1.86 9.10 15.29
N VAL A 108 -2.40 8.69 16.45
CA VAL A 108 -2.17 9.37 17.75
C VAL A 108 -0.70 9.45 18.19
N HIS A 109 0.16 8.61 17.62
CA HIS A 109 1.59 8.55 17.94
C HIS A 109 2.46 9.37 16.98
N ASN A 110 1.87 10.02 15.97
CA ASN A 110 2.60 10.76 14.93
C ASN A 110 3.70 9.93 14.24
N ALA A 111 3.52 8.60 14.15
CA ALA A 111 4.49 7.69 13.53
C ALA A 111 4.48 7.77 11.99
N ILE A 112 3.41 8.32 11.41
CA ILE A 112 3.24 8.54 9.97
C ILE A 112 2.58 9.89 9.72
N GLY A 113 2.96 10.53 8.61
CA GLY A 113 2.43 11.81 8.18
C GLY A 113 2.46 11.93 6.65
N MET A 114 1.65 12.86 6.12
CA MET A 114 1.63 13.19 4.70
C MET A 114 2.53 14.39 4.46
N VAL A 115 3.40 14.29 3.44
CA VAL A 115 4.27 15.38 3.01
C VAL A 115 4.12 15.53 1.52
N GLU A 116 3.92 16.76 1.05
CA GLU A 116 3.96 17.07 -0.37
C GLU A 116 5.41 17.14 -0.83
N VAL A 117 5.78 16.26 -1.77
CA VAL A 117 7.10 16.25 -2.39
C VAL A 117 6.97 17.04 -3.69
N LYS A 118 7.72 18.14 -3.80
CA LYS A 118 7.80 18.98 -5.01
C LYS A 118 8.74 18.36 -6.04
#